data_AF-A0A8T7HDX5-F1
#
_entry.id   AF-A0A8T7HDX5-F1
#
_cell.length_a   1.000
_cell.length_b   1.000
_cell.length_c   1.000
_cell.angle_alpha   90.00
_cell.angle_beta   90.00
_cell.angle_gamma   90.00
#
_symmetry.space_group_name_H-M   'P 1'
#
loop_
_entity.id
_entity.type
_entity.pdbx_description
1 polymer ?
#
loop_
_entity_poly.entity_id
_entity_poly.type
_entity_poly.pdbx_seq_one_letter_code
_entity_poly.pdbx_strand_id
1 'polypeptide(L)'
;MIKKHTPLRDVLKVANQRSHKGCRKCVQSCTLTSGIFLDDDLKRFAKEMGISKQEAKKRYMDRKELFNTKLHRAKQIKGKYPQGRCIFLKNNLCSIHKFKPVYCQVGTCEPEGEHTMTWYTLKFLVNPKDPESIRQWDSYLRFNSTIDGGELKNLIKDKKKLKRILNYEVLK
;
A
#
# COMPACT_ATOMS: atom_id res chain seq x y z
N MET A 1 13.59 9.39 -10.97
CA MET A 1 13.27 9.61 -9.54
C MET A 1 11.76 9.70 -9.36
N ILE A 2 11.18 8.94 -8.43
CA ILE A 2 9.73 8.95 -8.17
C ILE A 2 9.38 10.14 -7.27
N LYS A 3 8.31 10.88 -7.61
CA LYS A 3 7.74 12.00 -6.85
C LYS A 3 6.28 11.73 -6.53
N LYS A 4 5.68 12.43 -5.56
CA LYS A 4 4.27 12.23 -5.17
C LYS A 4 3.29 12.23 -6.36
N HIS A 5 3.51 13.11 -7.33
CA HIS A 5 2.61 13.26 -8.49
C HIS A 5 2.99 12.39 -9.70
N THR A 6 4.01 11.53 -9.58
CA THR A 6 4.39 10.63 -10.68
C THR A 6 3.19 9.76 -11.07
N PRO A 7 2.86 9.65 -12.38
CA PRO A 7 1.77 8.80 -12.84
C PRO A 7 2.01 7.32 -12.51
N LEU A 8 0.94 6.57 -12.22
CA LEU A 8 1.05 5.14 -11.87
C LEU A 8 1.82 4.34 -12.94
N ARG A 9 1.60 4.63 -14.22
CA ARG A 9 2.31 3.96 -15.33
C ARG A 9 3.83 4.06 -15.18
N ASP A 10 4.35 5.20 -14.75
CA ASP A 10 5.78 5.47 -14.68
C ASP A 10 6.37 4.93 -13.37
N VAL A 11 5.59 4.94 -12.29
CA VAL A 11 5.92 4.19 -11.06
C VAL A 11 6.02 2.69 -11.34
N LEU A 12 5.08 2.13 -12.11
CA LEU A 12 5.10 0.72 -12.48
C LEU A 12 6.26 0.36 -13.41
N LYS A 13 6.71 1.28 -14.28
CA LYS A 13 7.93 1.06 -15.06
C LYS A 13 9.12 0.88 -14.13
N VAL A 14 9.30 1.77 -13.16
CA VAL A 14 10.39 1.65 -12.15
C VAL A 14 10.21 0.39 -11.30
N ALA A 15 9.02 0.13 -10.77
CA ALA A 15 8.78 -1.04 -9.92
C ALA A 15 8.94 -2.38 -10.65
N ASN A 16 8.73 -2.40 -11.97
CA ASN A 16 8.89 -3.61 -12.80
C ASN A 16 10.21 -3.64 -13.57
N GLN A 17 11.07 -2.63 -13.45
CA GLN A 17 12.48 -2.70 -13.87
C GLN A 17 13.21 -3.65 -12.92
N ARG A 18 12.97 -4.94 -13.09
CA ARG A 18 13.64 -6.00 -12.34
C ARG A 18 14.89 -6.38 -13.12
N SER A 19 16.05 -6.10 -12.56
CA SER A 19 17.32 -6.70 -13.00
C SER A 19 17.30 -8.23 -12.92
N HIS A 20 16.37 -8.81 -12.15
CA HIS A 20 16.30 -10.25 -11.88
C HIS A 20 15.20 -10.96 -12.69
N LYS A 21 15.56 -11.49 -13.87
CA LYS A 21 14.76 -12.53 -14.53
C LYS A 21 14.64 -13.73 -13.57
N GLY A 22 13.42 -14.20 -13.28
CA GLY A 22 13.19 -15.34 -12.39
C GLY A 22 13.07 -15.03 -10.89
N CYS A 23 12.85 -13.77 -10.51
CA CYS A 23 12.69 -13.34 -9.11
C CYS A 23 11.61 -14.15 -8.35
N ARG A 24 12.06 -15.06 -7.46
CA ARG A 24 11.22 -15.80 -6.50
C ARG A 24 10.93 -15.02 -5.21
N LYS A 25 11.42 -13.78 -5.07
CA LYS A 25 11.25 -12.97 -3.85
C LYS A 25 9.79 -12.62 -3.54
N CYS A 26 8.87 -12.75 -4.51
CA CYS A 26 7.43 -12.70 -4.22
C CYS A 26 7.02 -13.72 -3.16
N VAL A 27 7.70 -14.88 -3.07
CA VAL A 27 7.47 -15.88 -2.01
C VAL A 27 7.76 -15.25 -0.65
N GLN A 28 8.94 -14.65 -0.47
CA GLN A 28 9.34 -14.06 0.80
C GLN A 28 8.34 -12.98 1.26
N SER A 29 8.00 -12.03 0.39
CA SER A 29 7.01 -11.01 0.72
C SER A 29 5.64 -11.61 1.02
N CYS A 30 5.18 -12.60 0.24
CA CYS A 30 3.90 -13.26 0.47
C CYS A 30 3.89 -14.19 1.68
N THR A 31 5.04 -14.59 2.22
CA THR A 31 5.14 -15.36 3.47
C THR A 31 5.04 -14.44 4.69
N LEU A 32 5.53 -13.20 4.58
CA LEU A 32 5.56 -12.23 5.69
C LEU A 32 4.34 -11.32 5.73
N THR A 33 3.78 -10.98 4.58
CA THR A 33 2.68 -10.01 4.46
C THR A 33 1.74 -10.34 3.30
N SER A 34 0.66 -9.58 3.20
CA SER A 34 -0.30 -9.67 2.11
C SER A 34 -0.57 -8.31 1.45
N GLY A 35 -1.01 -8.37 0.20
CA GLY A 35 -1.35 -7.19 -0.58
C GLY A 35 -2.58 -6.46 -0.07
N ILE A 36 -2.55 -5.13 -0.15
CA ILE A 36 -3.71 -4.26 0.02
C ILE A 36 -4.45 -4.14 -1.30
N PHE A 37 -5.78 -4.18 -1.26
CA PHE A 37 -6.64 -4.04 -2.43
C PHE A 37 -7.39 -2.71 -2.35
N LEU A 38 -7.18 -1.86 -3.35
CA LEU A 38 -8.03 -0.71 -3.61
C LEU A 38 -9.40 -1.15 -4.14
N ASP A 39 -10.36 -0.24 -4.19
CA ASP A 39 -11.72 -0.59 -4.65
C ASP A 39 -11.73 -1.13 -6.09
N ASP A 40 -10.89 -0.58 -6.97
CA ASP A 40 -10.74 -1.04 -8.35
C ASP A 40 -9.95 -2.36 -8.45
N ASP A 41 -8.98 -2.59 -7.56
CA ASP A 41 -8.33 -3.89 -7.46
C ASP A 41 -9.34 -4.97 -7.04
N LEU A 42 -10.27 -4.66 -6.13
CA LEU A 42 -11.34 -5.57 -5.75
C LEU A 42 -12.34 -5.82 -6.87
N LYS A 43 -12.70 -4.78 -7.65
CA LYS A 43 -13.56 -4.96 -8.84
C LYS A 43 -12.89 -5.93 -9.83
N ARG A 44 -11.62 -5.68 -10.15
CA ARG A 44 -10.85 -6.54 -11.07
C ARG A 44 -10.73 -7.96 -10.51
N PHE A 45 -10.34 -8.10 -9.25
CA PHE A 45 -10.23 -9.41 -8.59
C PHE A 45 -11.55 -10.19 -8.64
N ALA A 46 -12.67 -9.56 -8.28
CA ALA A 46 -13.98 -10.19 -8.27
C ALA A 46 -14.38 -10.67 -9.68
N LYS A 47 -14.16 -9.82 -10.70
CA LYS A 47 -14.38 -10.15 -12.11
C LYS A 47 -13.55 -11.37 -12.56
N GLU A 48 -12.24 -11.36 -12.32
CA GLU A 48 -11.34 -12.44 -12.72
C GLU A 48 -11.64 -13.76 -11.99
N MET A 49 -12.17 -13.68 -10.77
CA MET A 49 -12.55 -14.85 -9.98
C MET A 49 -13.99 -15.33 -10.24
N GLY A 50 -14.77 -14.62 -11.06
CA GLY A 50 -16.18 -14.96 -11.33
C GLY A 50 -17.08 -14.88 -10.10
N ILE A 51 -16.79 -13.96 -9.16
CA ILE A 51 -17.54 -13.78 -7.91
C ILE A 51 -17.94 -12.32 -7.70
N SER A 52 -18.85 -12.07 -6.75
CA SER A 52 -19.21 -10.69 -6.37
C SER A 52 -18.12 -10.04 -5.51
N LYS A 53 -18.09 -8.69 -5.47
CA LYS A 53 -17.17 -7.95 -4.58
C LYS A 53 -17.40 -8.26 -3.11
N GLN A 54 -18.66 -8.46 -2.70
CA GLN A 54 -18.98 -8.81 -1.32
C GLN A 54 -18.42 -10.20 -0.97
N GLU A 55 -18.55 -11.15 -1.88
CA GLU A 55 -18.01 -12.49 -1.69
C GLU A 55 -16.48 -12.51 -1.69
N ALA A 56 -15.86 -11.72 -2.57
CA ALA A 56 -14.41 -11.51 -2.56
C ALA A 56 -13.91 -11.01 -1.20
N LYS A 57 -14.58 -9.98 -0.63
CA LYS A 57 -14.26 -9.44 0.69
C LYS A 57 -14.41 -10.48 1.79
N LYS A 58 -15.56 -11.18 1.82
CA LYS A 58 -15.87 -12.19 2.84
C LYS A 58 -14.91 -13.37 2.82
N ARG A 59 -14.64 -13.93 1.64
CA ARG A 59 -13.80 -15.14 1.50
C ARG A 59 -12.32 -14.84 1.62
N TYR A 60 -11.83 -13.78 0.97
CA TYR A 60 -10.40 -13.61 0.73
C TYR A 60 -9.76 -12.40 1.39
N MET A 61 -10.52 -11.51 2.03
CA MET A 61 -9.96 -10.25 2.56
C MET A 61 -10.18 -10.09 4.07
N ASP A 62 -9.22 -9.41 4.70
CA ASP A 62 -9.35 -8.86 6.05
C ASP A 62 -9.46 -7.33 5.97
N ARG A 63 -10.13 -6.74 6.96
CA ARG A 63 -10.06 -5.27 7.17
C ARG A 63 -8.68 -4.89 7.68
N LYS A 64 -8.16 -3.77 7.20
CA LYS A 64 -6.93 -3.14 7.70
C LYS A 64 -7.14 -1.64 7.71
N GLU A 65 -6.52 -0.96 8.66
CA GLU A 65 -6.45 0.50 8.67
C GLU A 65 -4.98 0.92 8.62
N LEU A 66 -4.67 1.93 7.81
CA LEU A 66 -3.35 2.55 7.69
C LEU A 66 -3.54 4.04 7.43
N PHE A 67 -2.84 4.89 8.18
CA PHE A 67 -2.96 6.36 8.05
C PHE A 67 -4.42 6.84 8.16
N ASN A 68 -5.15 6.28 9.12
CA ASN A 68 -6.60 6.43 9.32
C ASN A 68 -7.47 6.05 8.11
N THR A 69 -6.91 5.40 7.10
CA THR A 69 -7.63 4.94 5.90
C THR A 69 -8.00 3.46 6.03
N LYS A 70 -9.31 3.18 5.98
CA LYS A 70 -9.87 1.82 6.04
C LYS A 70 -9.78 1.14 4.69
N LEU A 71 -9.19 -0.05 4.68
CA LEU A 71 -8.80 -0.78 3.49
C LEU A 71 -9.12 -2.27 3.66
N HIS A 72 -8.95 -3.00 2.55
CA HIS A 72 -8.95 -4.45 2.54
C HIS A 72 -7.57 -4.97 2.19
N ARG A 73 -7.10 -5.98 2.90
CA ARG A 73 -5.89 -6.74 2.55
C ARG A 73 -6.27 -8.18 2.28
N ALA A 74 -5.48 -8.91 1.48
CA ALA A 74 -5.71 -10.35 1.38
C ALA A 74 -5.52 -11.00 2.76
N LYS A 75 -6.34 -12.01 3.04
CA LYS A 75 -6.23 -12.82 4.24
C LYS A 75 -4.85 -13.44 4.35
N GLN A 76 -4.41 -13.58 5.59
CA GLN A 76 -3.20 -14.30 5.91
C GLN A 76 -3.56 -15.61 6.60
N ILE A 77 -3.02 -16.71 6.09
CA ILE A 77 -3.07 -18.02 6.74
C ILE A 77 -2.01 -17.99 7.83
N LYS A 78 -2.45 -17.88 9.08
CA LYS A 78 -1.57 -17.87 10.24
C LYS A 78 -1.05 -19.28 10.50
N GLY A 79 0.23 -19.35 10.86
CA GLY A 79 0.87 -20.57 11.35
C GLY A 79 1.31 -20.37 12.80
N LYS A 80 2.51 -20.86 13.12
CA LYS A 80 3.13 -20.69 14.43
C LYS A 80 3.50 -19.23 14.77
N TYR A 81 3.72 -18.39 13.77
CA TYR A 81 4.18 -17.01 13.95
C TYR A 81 3.04 -15.98 13.80
N PRO A 82 3.19 -14.77 14.39
CA PRO A 82 2.19 -13.69 14.25
C PRO A 82 1.99 -13.27 12.78
N GLN A 83 3.05 -13.34 11.97
CA GLN A 83 2.99 -13.16 10.54
C GLN A 83 2.39 -14.41 9.88
N GLY A 84 1.45 -14.21 8.97
CA GLY A 84 0.85 -15.31 8.20
C GLY A 84 1.16 -15.19 6.71
N ARG A 85 1.19 -16.33 6.02
CA ARG A 85 1.35 -16.34 4.57
C ARG A 85 0.08 -15.80 3.89
N CYS A 86 0.22 -15.03 2.83
CA CYS A 86 -0.87 -14.59 1.98
C CYS A 86 -1.68 -15.80 1.48
N ILE A 87 -3.01 -15.73 1.55
CA ILE A 87 -3.94 -16.77 1.09
C ILE A 87 -3.74 -17.14 -0.40
N PHE A 88 -3.21 -16.20 -1.19
CA PHE A 88 -2.96 -16.39 -2.62
C PHE A 88 -1.61 -17.02 -2.95
N LEU A 89 -0.74 -17.25 -1.96
CA LEU A 89 0.52 -17.97 -2.16
C LEU A 89 0.25 -19.48 -2.21
N LYS A 90 0.38 -20.07 -3.40
CA LYS A 90 0.20 -21.51 -3.67
C LYS A 90 1.43 -22.04 -4.39
N ASN A 91 2.01 -23.16 -3.94
CA ASN A 91 3.21 -23.76 -4.52
C ASN A 91 4.35 -22.75 -4.74
N ASN A 92 4.58 -21.85 -3.76
CA ASN A 92 5.57 -20.77 -3.86
C ASN A 92 5.34 -19.81 -5.05
N LEU A 93 4.10 -19.69 -5.52
CA LEU A 93 3.70 -18.76 -6.59
C LEU A 93 2.45 -17.98 -6.18
N CYS A 94 2.35 -16.74 -6.65
CA CYS A 94 1.16 -15.94 -6.44
C CYS A 94 0.08 -16.37 -7.44
N SER A 95 -0.98 -17.01 -6.93
CA SER A 95 -2.10 -17.51 -7.76
C SER A 95 -2.88 -16.41 -8.51
N ILE A 96 -2.74 -15.15 -8.08
CA ILE A 96 -3.39 -14.00 -8.72
C ILE A 96 -2.39 -13.08 -9.42
N HIS A 97 -1.21 -13.57 -9.77
CA HIS A 97 -0.10 -12.75 -10.27
C HIS A 97 -0.51 -11.83 -11.42
N LYS A 98 -1.30 -12.35 -12.38
CA LYS A 98 -1.77 -11.63 -13.57
C LYS A 98 -2.59 -10.38 -13.24
N PHE A 99 -3.31 -10.38 -12.13
CA PHE A 99 -4.20 -9.28 -11.73
C PHE A 99 -3.95 -8.80 -10.30
N LYS A 100 -2.74 -9.05 -9.77
CA LYS A 100 -2.33 -8.68 -8.41
C LYS A 100 -2.59 -7.19 -8.14
N PRO A 101 -2.91 -6.80 -6.90
CA PRO A 101 -3.28 -5.41 -6.60
C PRO A 101 -2.10 -4.46 -6.80
N VAL A 102 -2.38 -3.16 -6.96
CA VAL A 102 -1.35 -2.14 -7.20
C VAL A 102 -0.28 -2.16 -6.10
N TYR A 103 -0.68 -2.34 -4.84
CA TYR A 103 0.24 -2.50 -3.71
C TYR A 103 1.34 -3.55 -3.97
N CYS A 104 0.97 -4.71 -4.51
CA CYS A 104 1.91 -5.79 -4.82
C CYS A 104 2.69 -5.58 -6.13
N GLN A 105 2.25 -4.63 -6.97
CA GLN A 105 2.96 -4.25 -8.19
C GLN A 105 4.06 -3.23 -7.86
N VAL A 106 3.77 -2.27 -6.99
CA VAL A 106 4.72 -1.21 -6.61
C VAL A 106 5.72 -1.66 -5.56
N GLY A 107 5.38 -2.62 -4.71
CA GLY A 107 6.30 -3.18 -3.72
C GLY A 107 7.38 -4.03 -4.40
N THR A 108 8.62 -3.54 -4.38
CA THR A 108 9.79 -4.26 -4.89
C THR A 108 10.80 -4.51 -3.76
N CYS A 109 11.74 -5.42 -4.02
CA CYS A 109 12.84 -5.71 -3.09
C CYS A 109 14.14 -4.96 -3.44
N GLU A 110 14.04 -3.97 -4.32
CA GLU A 110 15.17 -3.10 -4.72
C GLU A 110 15.09 -1.80 -3.92
N PRO A 111 16.18 -1.01 -3.83
CA PRO A 111 16.17 0.28 -3.13
C PRO A 111 15.04 1.22 -3.59
N GLU A 112 14.71 1.20 -4.89
CA GLU A 112 13.61 1.99 -5.46
C GLU A 112 12.23 1.57 -4.93
N GLY A 113 12.13 0.37 -4.37
CA GLY A 113 10.93 -0.18 -3.73
C GLY A 113 10.43 0.68 -2.58
N GLU A 114 11.33 1.32 -1.82
CA GLU A 114 10.95 2.26 -0.76
C GLU A 114 10.25 3.49 -1.35
N HIS A 115 10.76 4.03 -2.45
CA HIS A 115 10.19 5.20 -3.11
C HIS A 115 8.83 4.90 -3.76
N THR A 116 8.70 3.76 -4.44
CA THR A 116 7.43 3.35 -5.07
C THR A 116 6.37 3.01 -4.02
N MET A 117 6.77 2.44 -2.89
CA MET A 117 5.88 2.20 -1.75
C MET A 117 5.48 3.48 -1.03
N THR A 118 6.41 4.41 -0.83
CA THR A 118 6.13 5.75 -0.29
C THR A 118 5.14 6.50 -1.19
N TRP A 119 5.33 6.42 -2.51
CA TRP A 119 4.37 6.95 -3.47
C TRP A 119 2.97 6.34 -3.31
N TYR A 120 2.88 5.02 -3.17
CA TYR A 120 1.59 4.34 -2.97
C TYR A 120 0.92 4.83 -1.69
N THR A 121 1.68 4.91 -0.59
CA THR A 121 1.21 5.40 0.70
C THR A 121 0.66 6.81 0.59
N LEU A 122 1.42 7.75 0.03
CA LEU A 122 1.02 9.14 -0.16
C LEU A 122 -0.20 9.30 -1.06
N LYS A 123 -0.33 8.44 -2.08
CA LYS A 123 -1.40 8.55 -3.07
C LYS A 123 -2.72 7.96 -2.60
N PHE A 124 -2.68 6.84 -1.87
CA PHE A 124 -3.87 6.04 -1.59
C PHE A 124 -4.19 5.88 -0.11
N LEU A 125 -3.24 6.17 0.79
CA LEU A 125 -3.41 5.93 2.23
C LEU A 125 -3.39 7.22 3.06
N VAL A 126 -2.53 8.17 2.70
CA VAL A 126 -2.49 9.48 3.37
C VAL A 126 -3.56 10.39 2.79
N ASN A 127 -4.44 10.90 3.65
CA ASN A 127 -5.53 11.80 3.29
C ASN A 127 -5.27 13.22 3.85
N PRO A 128 -4.88 14.20 3.01
CA PRO A 128 -4.62 15.57 3.48
C PRO A 128 -5.83 16.32 4.04
N LYS A 129 -7.05 15.80 3.85
CA LYS A 129 -8.26 16.37 4.44
C LYS A 129 -8.56 15.82 5.83
N ASP A 130 -7.85 14.79 6.26
CA ASP A 130 -8.03 14.12 7.55
C ASP A 130 -6.85 14.46 8.49
N PRO A 131 -7.09 15.24 9.57
CA PRO A 131 -6.07 15.61 10.55
C PRO A 131 -5.34 14.40 11.15
N GLU A 132 -6.04 13.29 11.41
CA GLU A 132 -5.45 12.10 12.00
C GLU A 132 -4.53 11.38 11.02
N SER A 133 -4.94 11.31 9.75
CA SER A 133 -4.07 10.80 8.68
C SER A 133 -2.77 11.61 8.56
N ILE A 134 -2.85 12.94 8.69
CA ILE A 134 -1.68 13.82 8.70
C ILE A 134 -0.78 13.60 9.92
N ARG A 135 -1.33 13.39 11.12
CA ARG A 135 -0.52 13.07 12.31
C ARG A 135 0.17 11.73 12.19
N GLN A 136 -0.51 10.71 11.69
CA GLN A 136 0.09 9.39 11.48
C GLN A 136 1.22 9.47 10.44
N TRP A 137 1.06 10.33 9.42
CA TRP A 137 2.13 10.62 8.47
C TRP A 137 3.31 11.39 9.09
N ASP A 138 3.06 12.40 9.95
CA ASP A 138 4.11 13.07 10.74
C ASP A 138 4.91 12.05 11.56
N SER A 139 4.22 11.17 12.28
CA SER A 139 4.87 10.13 13.08
C SER A 139 5.69 9.18 12.22
N TYR A 140 5.25 8.84 11.01
CA TYR A 140 6.01 8.01 10.07
C TYR A 140 7.30 8.71 9.63
N LEU A 141 7.24 10.00 9.29
CA LEU A 141 8.38 10.80 8.82
C LEU A 141 9.47 11.01 9.88
N ARG A 142 9.19 10.79 11.16
CA ARG A 142 10.21 10.83 12.23
C ARG A 142 11.27 9.74 12.10
N PHE A 143 10.93 8.64 11.44
CA PHE A 143 11.80 7.46 11.33
C PHE A 143 12.10 7.07 9.89
N ASN A 144 11.45 7.69 8.90
CA ASN A 144 11.52 7.31 7.51
C ASN A 144 11.75 8.53 6.62
N SER A 145 12.49 8.32 5.54
CA SER A 145 12.60 9.31 4.47
C SER A 145 11.29 9.42 3.67
N THR A 146 11.17 10.45 2.84
CA THR A 146 10.07 10.55 1.89
C THR A 146 10.54 11.01 0.52
N ILE A 147 9.66 10.86 -0.47
CA ILE A 147 9.89 11.32 -1.83
C ILE A 147 9.53 12.81 -1.96
N ASP A 148 10.05 13.46 -3.00
CA ASP A 148 9.71 14.85 -3.32
C ASP A 148 8.18 15.05 -3.45
N GLY A 149 7.67 16.02 -2.69
CA GLY A 149 6.24 16.32 -2.54
C GLY A 149 5.53 15.56 -1.42
N GLY A 150 6.21 14.63 -0.74
CA GLY A 150 5.71 13.84 0.38
C GLY A 150 5.77 14.51 1.75
N GLU A 151 6.48 15.63 1.86
CA GLU A 151 6.64 16.39 3.10
C GLU A 151 5.33 17.04 3.55
N LEU A 152 5.13 17.19 4.86
CA LEU A 152 3.91 17.76 5.44
C LEU A 152 3.56 19.14 4.87
N LYS A 153 4.55 20.00 4.64
CA LYS A 153 4.37 21.32 4.02
C LYS A 153 3.81 21.28 2.60
N ASN A 154 4.04 20.17 1.89
CA ASN A 154 3.55 19.92 0.55
C ASN A 154 2.16 19.24 0.56
N LEU A 155 1.79 18.58 1.67
CA LEU A 155 0.45 18.04 1.89
C LEU A 155 -0.53 19.12 2.36
N ILE A 156 -0.09 19.97 3.30
CA ILE A 156 -0.87 21.06 3.90
C ILE A 156 -0.09 22.38 3.71
N LYS A 157 -0.46 23.15 2.68
CA LYS A 157 0.22 24.40 2.33
C LYS A 157 0.06 25.50 3.40
N ASP A 158 -1.07 25.51 4.10
CA ASP A 158 -1.32 26.45 5.19
C ASP A 158 -0.57 26.01 6.45
N LYS A 159 0.51 26.73 6.77
CA LYS A 159 1.36 26.49 7.93
C LYS A 159 0.62 26.61 9.26
N LYS A 160 -0.33 27.55 9.37
CA LYS A 160 -1.13 27.72 10.61
C LYS A 160 -2.04 26.51 10.78
N LYS A 161 -2.72 26.10 9.72
CA LYS A 161 -3.55 24.89 9.74
C LYS A 161 -2.73 23.64 10.10
N LEU A 162 -1.56 23.46 9.48
CA LEU A 162 -0.69 22.32 9.78
C LEU A 162 -0.28 22.30 11.26
N LYS A 163 0.14 23.45 11.81
CA LYS A 163 0.50 23.57 13.24
C LYS A 163 -0.67 23.15 14.15
N ARG A 164 -1.88 23.65 13.87
CA ARG A 164 -3.09 23.29 14.63
C ARG A 164 -3.41 21.80 14.56
N ILE A 165 -3.25 21.15 13.40
CA ILE A 165 -3.43 19.71 13.25
C ILE A 165 -2.45 18.95 14.15
N LEU A 166 -1.15 19.28 14.07
CA LEU A 166 -0.09 18.60 14.83
C LEU A 166 -0.19 18.81 16.35
N ASN A 167 -0.75 19.94 16.78
CA ASN A 167 -1.01 20.25 18.19
C ASN A 167 -2.34 19.70 18.73
N TYR A 168 -3.04 18.84 17.98
CA TYR A 168 -4.34 18.29 18.38
C TYR A 168 -5.47 19.31 18.56
N GLU A 169 -5.34 20.51 17.98
CA GLU A 169 -6.39 21.55 18.03
C GLU A 169 -7.50 21.32 16.99
N VAL A 170 -7.31 20.36 16.06
CA VAL A 170 -8.29 19.95 15.04
C VAL A 170 -8.50 18.44 15.14
N LEU A 171 -9.57 18.00 15.80
CA LEU A 171 -9.78 16.59 16.16
C LEU A 171 -10.49 15.76 15.08
N LYS A 172 -11.14 16.40 14.10
CA LYS A 172 -11.88 15.76 13.01
C LYS A 172 -11.61 16.48 11.69
#